data_AF-A0A1I6BKL9-F1
#
_entry.id   AF-A0A1I6BKL9-F1
#
_cell.length_a   1.000
_cell.length_b   1.000
_cell.length_c   1.000
_cell.angle_alpha   90.00
_cell.angle_beta   90.00
_cell.angle_gamma   90.00
#
_symmetry.space_group_name_H-M   'P 1'
#
loop_
_entity.id
_entity.type
_entity.pdbx_description
1 polymer ?
#
loop_
_entity_poly.entity_id
_entity_poly.type
_entity_poly.pdbx_seq_one_letter_code
_entity_poly.pdbx_strand_id
1 'polypeptide(L)'
;MLPTLPPVVLGQKTLPSLTTVVVATQRIELPRLLEHPAFTDEQRHTATARILPETDPARLGRWLTNIMQRVAEWEERTLTEEARQHPHPYPGDEC
;
A
#
# COMPACT_ATOMS: atom_id res chain seq x y z
N MET A 1 -25.11 15.15 56.29
CA MET A 1 -23.86 14.87 55.56
C MET A 1 -24.22 14.12 54.29
N LEU A 2 -24.01 14.74 53.12
CA LEU A 2 -24.28 14.09 51.83
C LEU A 2 -23.01 13.34 51.38
N PRO A 3 -23.10 12.08 50.93
CA PRO A 3 -21.93 11.36 50.45
C PRO A 3 -21.48 11.96 49.12
N THR A 4 -20.23 12.39 49.06
CA THR A 4 -19.60 12.84 47.82
C THR A 4 -19.28 11.59 47.00
N LEU A 5 -20.00 11.39 45.89
CA LEU A 5 -19.67 10.34 44.94
C LEU A 5 -18.32 10.66 44.27
N PRO A 6 -17.44 9.67 44.06
CA PRO A 6 -16.18 9.89 43.37
C PRO A 6 -16.47 10.31 41.92
N PRO A 7 -15.65 11.20 41.32
CA PRO A 7 -15.77 11.48 39.91
C PRO A 7 -15.49 10.19 39.16
N VAL A 8 -16.52 9.64 38.53
CA VAL A 8 -16.38 8.62 37.51
C VAL A 8 -15.49 9.25 36.44
N VAL A 9 -14.23 8.83 36.37
CA VAL A 9 -13.38 9.05 35.20
C VAL A 9 -14.02 8.21 34.10
N LEU A 10 -15.06 8.79 33.50
CA LEU A 10 -15.74 8.29 32.33
C LEU A 10 -14.65 8.12 31.29
N GLY A 11 -14.33 6.87 30.96
CA GLY A 11 -13.22 6.50 30.11
C GLY A 11 -13.13 7.45 28.93
N GLN A 12 -12.08 8.28 28.92
CA GLN A 12 -11.71 9.06 27.76
C GLN A 12 -11.41 8.03 26.66
N LYS A 13 -12.41 7.75 25.82
CA LYS A 13 -12.17 7.24 24.47
C LYS A 13 -11.39 8.35 23.78
N THR A 14 -10.09 8.38 24.00
CA THR A 14 -9.19 9.26 23.28
C THR A 14 -9.33 8.87 21.81
N LEU A 15 -9.87 9.79 21.02
CA LEU A 15 -9.93 9.61 19.59
C LEU A 15 -8.50 9.33 19.10
N PRO A 16 -8.30 8.34 18.22
CA PRO A 16 -6.97 8.06 17.70
C PRO A 16 -6.43 9.33 17.05
N SER A 17 -5.15 9.61 17.28
CA SER A 17 -4.50 10.73 16.60
C SER A 17 -4.57 10.53 15.08
N LEU A 18 -4.54 11.63 14.32
CA LEU A 18 -4.48 11.55 12.86
C LEU A 18 -3.32 10.67 12.40
N THR A 19 -2.16 10.77 13.05
CA THR A 19 -1.00 9.90 12.76
C THR A 19 -1.31 8.42 12.96
N THR A 20 -2.01 8.07 14.04
CA THR A 20 -2.43 6.68 14.31
C THR A 20 -3.36 6.16 13.21
N VAL A 21 -4.31 6.98 12.77
CA VAL A 21 -5.22 6.63 11.67
C VAL A 21 -4.44 6.44 10.37
N VAL A 22 -3.54 7.37 10.02
CA VAL A 22 -2.72 7.29 8.81
C VAL A 22 -1.87 6.03 8.77
N VAL A 23 -1.18 5.72 9.88
CA VAL A 23 -0.36 4.50 9.99
C VAL A 23 -1.22 3.25 9.84
N ALA A 24 -2.38 3.20 10.51
CA ALA A 24 -3.29 2.06 10.40
C ALA A 24 -3.80 1.88 8.96
N THR A 25 -4.21 2.95 8.29
CA THR A 25 -4.65 2.92 6.89
C THR A 25 -3.53 2.45 5.98
N GLN A 26 -2.32 3.01 6.10
CA GLN A 26 -1.18 2.61 5.27
C GLN A 26 -0.82 1.14 5.44
N ARG A 27 -0.86 0.60 6.65
CA ARG A 27 -0.62 -0.83 6.92
C ARG A 27 -1.66 -1.75 6.30
N ILE A 28 -2.88 -1.28 6.06
CA ILE A 28 -3.94 -2.05 5.39
C ILE A 28 -3.77 -1.98 3.87
N GLU A 29 -3.47 -0.80 3.33
CA GLU A 29 -3.42 -0.63 1.88
C GLU A 29 -2.12 -1.16 1.26
N LEU A 30 -0.97 -1.03 1.94
CA LEU A 30 0.31 -1.50 1.40
C LEU A 30 0.34 -3.01 1.08
N PRO A 31 -0.16 -3.92 1.94
CA PRO A 31 -0.27 -5.34 1.60
C PRO A 31 -1.19 -5.60 0.40
N ARG A 32 -2.28 -4.83 0.24
CA ARG A 32 -3.17 -4.98 -0.92
C ARG A 32 -2.47 -4.62 -2.23
N LEU A 33 -1.63 -3.58 -2.23
CA LEU A 33 -0.83 -3.22 -3.40
C LEU A 33 0.18 -4.31 -3.78
N LEU A 34 0.65 -5.10 -2.80
CA LEU A 34 1.56 -6.22 -3.05
C LEU A 34 0.87 -7.42 -3.72
N GLU A 35 -0.46 -7.48 -3.77
CA GLU A 35 -1.20 -8.47 -4.57
C GLU A 35 -1.08 -8.22 -6.08
N HIS A 36 -0.49 -7.10 -6.49
CA HIS A 36 -0.19 -6.81 -7.89
C HIS A 36 0.79 -7.85 -8.50
N PRO A 37 0.61 -8.27 -9.78
CA PRO A 37 1.46 -9.27 -10.43
C PRO A 37 2.94 -8.88 -10.56
N ALA A 38 3.27 -7.61 -10.33
CA ALA A 38 4.65 -7.14 -10.26
C ALA A 38 5.47 -7.78 -9.11
N PHE A 39 4.79 -8.40 -8.14
CA PHE A 39 5.40 -9.02 -6.96
C PHE A 39 5.13 -10.51 -6.91
N THR A 40 6.19 -11.29 -6.64
CA THR A 40 6.04 -12.72 -6.35
C THR A 40 5.42 -12.95 -4.98
N ASP A 41 4.88 -14.14 -4.74
CA ASP A 41 4.30 -14.50 -3.43
C ASP A 41 5.33 -14.38 -2.30
N GLU A 42 6.58 -14.77 -2.54
CA GLU A 42 7.67 -14.64 -1.55
C GLU A 42 7.97 -13.17 -1.22
N GLN A 43 8.01 -12.31 -2.23
CA GLN A 43 8.22 -10.86 -2.04
C GLN A 43 7.07 -10.24 -1.28
N ARG A 44 5.83 -10.60 -1.64
CA ARG A 44 4.61 -10.16 -0.97
C ARG A 44 4.60 -10.58 0.49
N HIS A 45 4.88 -11.85 0.77
CA HIS A 45 4.94 -12.37 2.14
C HIS A 45 6.01 -11.65 2.98
N THR A 46 7.23 -11.56 2.45
CA THR A 46 8.36 -10.92 3.14
C THR A 46 8.11 -9.44 3.41
N ALA A 47 7.58 -8.71 2.44
CA ALA A 47 7.27 -7.29 2.61
C ALA A 47 6.11 -7.08 3.58
N THR A 48 5.03 -7.87 3.50
CA THR A 48 3.89 -7.80 4.42
C THR A 48 4.32 -8.03 5.87
N ALA A 49 5.18 -9.03 6.12
CA ALA A 49 5.71 -9.31 7.46
C ALA A 49 6.49 -8.12 8.05
N ARG A 50 7.09 -7.27 7.21
CA ARG A 50 7.79 -6.04 7.63
C ARG A 50 6.86 -4.84 7.76
N ILE A 51 5.83 -4.77 6.92
CA ILE A 51 4.86 -3.65 6.90
C ILE A 51 3.96 -3.64 8.13
N LEU A 52 3.39 -4.79 8.48
CA LEU A 52 2.40 -4.89 9.56
C LEU A 52 2.89 -4.36 10.93
N PRO A 53 4.14 -4.61 11.37
CA PRO A 53 4.64 -4.05 12.63
C PRO A 53 5.16 -2.60 12.55
N GLU A 54 5.34 -2.00 11.36
CA GLU A 54 6.02 -0.70 11.20
C GLU A 54 5.15 0.49 11.61
N THR A 55 5.57 1.27 12.60
CA THR A 55 4.77 2.37 13.18
C THR A 55 5.17 3.74 12.65
N ASP A 56 6.32 3.84 11.98
CA ASP A 56 6.81 5.10 11.43
C ASP A 56 6.09 5.43 10.10
N PRO A 57 5.27 6.50 10.06
CA PRO A 57 4.56 6.90 8.85
C PRO A 57 5.51 7.27 7.70
N ALA A 58 6.72 7.76 8.00
CA ALA A 58 7.69 8.10 6.96
C ALA A 58 8.25 6.85 6.28
N ARG A 59 8.46 5.77 7.03
CA ARG A 59 8.86 4.46 6.48
C ARG A 59 7.76 3.84 5.64
N LEU A 60 6.52 3.87 6.13
CA LEU A 60 5.35 3.41 5.37
C LEU A 60 5.19 4.20 4.06
N GLY A 61 5.38 5.52 4.09
CA GLY A 61 5.37 6.35 2.89
C GLY A 61 6.47 6.01 1.89
N ARG A 62 7.68 5.66 2.36
CA ARG A 62 8.76 5.18 1.48
C ARG A 62 8.41 3.84 0.83
N TRP A 63 7.80 2.92 1.57
CA TRP A 63 7.33 1.66 0.96
C TRP A 63 6.26 1.90 -0.09
N LEU A 64 5.29 2.79 0.16
CA LEU A 64 4.29 3.16 -0.85
C LEU A 64 4.97 3.62 -2.15
N THR A 65 5.92 4.54 -2.03
CA THR A 65 6.66 5.08 -3.18
C THR A 65 7.39 3.98 -3.95
N ASN A 66 8.11 3.11 -3.23
CA ASN A 66 8.86 2.01 -3.85
C ASN A 66 7.95 0.98 -4.52
N ILE A 67 6.81 0.67 -3.92
CA ILE A 67 5.83 -0.26 -4.50
C ILE A 67 5.24 0.33 -5.78
N MET A 68 4.80 1.59 -5.75
CA MET A 68 4.26 2.26 -6.93
C MET A 68 5.27 2.36 -8.07
N GLN A 69 6.53 2.69 -7.77
CA GLN A 69 7.61 2.71 -8.75
C GLN A 69 7.78 1.33 -9.41
N ARG A 70 7.76 0.26 -8.61
CA ARG A 70 7.95 -1.10 -9.12
C ARG A 70 6.78 -1.56 -9.99
N VAL A 71 5.55 -1.17 -9.63
CA VAL A 71 4.36 -1.43 -10.44
C VAL A 71 4.48 -0.72 -11.80
N ALA A 72 4.82 0.57 -11.81
CA ALA A 72 4.99 1.32 -13.05
C ALA A 72 6.06 0.72 -13.97
N GLU A 73 7.22 0.33 -13.41
CA GLU A 73 8.27 -0.35 -14.17
C GLU A 73 7.85 -1.70 -14.75
N TRP A 74 6.95 -2.41 -14.05
CA TRP A 74 6.41 -3.67 -14.52
C TRP A 74 5.43 -3.43 -15.66
N GLU A 75 4.52 -2.47 -15.51
CA GLU A 75 3.54 -2.10 -16.55
C GLU A 75 4.23 -1.67 -17.84
N GLU A 76 5.24 -0.79 -17.76
CA GLU A 76 6.01 -0.34 -18.92
C GLU A 76 6.70 -1.50 -19.65
N ARG A 77 7.26 -2.44 -18.89
CA ARG A 77 7.90 -3.64 -19.46
C ARG A 77 6.88 -4.56 -20.12
N THR A 78 5.74 -4.80 -19.48
CA THR A 78 4.66 -5.63 -20.03
C THR A 78 4.13 -5.03 -21.34
N LEU A 79 3.84 -3.73 -21.37
CA LEU A 79 3.38 -3.02 -22.57
C LEU A 79 4.42 -3.07 -23.70
N THR A 80 5.70 -2.90 -23.37
CA THR A 80 6.79 -2.97 -24.37
C THR A 80 6.90 -4.38 -24.96
N GLU A 81 6.73 -5.42 -24.15
CA GLU A 81 6.80 -6.80 -24.61
C GLU A 81 5.58 -7.17 -25.46
N GLU A 82 4.37 -6.77 -25.05
CA GLU A 82 3.14 -6.94 -25.83
C GLU A 82 3.28 -6.27 -27.22
N ALA A 83 3.83 -5.06 -27.28
CA ALA A 83 4.06 -4.35 -28.54
C ALA A 83 5.06 -5.07 -29.47
N ARG A 84 6.04 -5.79 -28.91
CA ARG A 84 6.98 -6.61 -29.71
C ARG A 84 6.35 -7.89 -30.23
N GLN A 85 5.48 -8.51 -29.44
CA GLN A 85 4.80 -9.76 -29.79
C GLN A 85 3.65 -9.54 -30.78
N HIS A 86 3.03 -8.36 -30.75
CA HIS A 86 2.00 -7.92 -31.68
C HIS A 86 2.47 -6.69 -32.46
N PRO A 87 3.47 -6.83 -33.36
CA PRO A 87 3.84 -5.73 -34.23
C PRO A 87 2.63 -5.39 -35.10
N HIS A 88 2.09 -4.19 -34.93
CA HIS A 88 0.97 -3.72 -35.73
C HIS A 88 1.34 -3.84 -37.21
N PRO A 89 0.58 -4.55 -38.06
CA PRO A 89 0.82 -4.49 -39.50
C PRO A 89 0.60 -3.03 -39.90
N TYR A 90 1.62 -2.43 -40.50
CA TYR A 90 1.51 -1.10 -41.10
C TYR A 90 0.36 -1.14 -42.11
N PRO A 91 -0.59 -0.18 -42.10
CA PRO A 91 -1.65 -0.10 -43.11
C PRO A 91 -1.08 0.50 -44.41
N GLY A 92 -0.06 -0.15 -44.98
CA GLY A 92 0.65 0.28 -46.19
C GLY A 92 0.98 -0.84 -47.18
N ASP A 93 0.72 -2.10 -46.83
CA ASP A 93 0.94 -3.25 -47.71
C ASP A 93 -0.35 -3.73 -48.39
N GLU A 94 -1.22 -2.79 -48.77
CA GLU A 94 -2.23 -3.00 -49.82
C GLU A 94 -1.83 -2.14 -51.02
N CYS A 95 -0.84 -2.62 -51.79
CA CYS A 95 -0.56 -2.16 -53.16
C CYS A 95 -1.44 -2.92 -54.17
#